data_AF-A0A9E1QQD1-F1
#
_entry.id   AF-A0A9E1QQD1-F1
#
_cell.length_a   1.000
_cell.length_b   1.000
_cell.length_c   1.000
_cell.angle_alpha   90.00
_cell.angle_beta   90.00
_cell.angle_gamma   90.00
#
_symmetry.space_group_name_H-M   'P 1'
#
loop_
_entity.id
_entity.type
_entity.pdbx_description
1 polymer ?
#
loop_
_entity_poly.entity_id
_entity_poly.type
_entity_poly.pdbx_seq_one_letter_code
_entity_poly.pdbx_strand_id
1 'polypeptide(L)'
;MPRTSIPTYFLPIKEKIELFSKSAQELSLSKLELALGYVMGINEIDKIVVGVNTIEQLREIIEATQVKVNPMKFTDVSIDDQSYTNPSLWKI
;
A
#
# COMPACT_ATOMS: atom_id res chain seq x y z
N MET A 1 4.73 -7.77 6.56
CA MET A 1 3.60 -8.48 7.22
C MET A 1 3.53 -9.93 6.74
N PRO A 2 3.68 -10.92 7.63
CA PRO A 2 3.31 -12.31 7.36
C PRO A 2 1.78 -12.47 7.22
N ARG A 3 1.34 -13.40 6.36
CA ARG A 3 -0.07 -13.61 5.96
C ARG A 3 -1.02 -13.96 7.12
N THR A 4 -0.49 -14.30 8.30
CA THR A 4 -1.23 -14.73 9.50
C THR A 4 -1.65 -13.58 10.43
N SER A 5 -1.51 -12.30 10.01
CA SER A 5 -1.66 -11.13 10.90
C SER A 5 -2.78 -10.15 10.53
N ILE A 6 -3.65 -10.47 9.57
CA ILE A 6 -4.76 -9.57 9.19
C ILE A 6 -5.85 -9.62 10.27
N PRO A 7 -6.19 -8.51 10.94
CA PRO A 7 -7.28 -8.46 11.90
C PRO A 7 -8.61 -8.93 11.31
N THR A 8 -9.45 -9.60 12.12
CA THR A 8 -10.79 -10.08 11.71
C THR A 8 -11.63 -8.96 11.07
N TYR A 9 -11.45 -7.73 11.55
CA TYR A 9 -12.07 -6.51 11.02
C TYR A 9 -11.88 -6.34 9.50
N PHE A 10 -10.71 -6.72 8.95
CA PHE A 10 -10.39 -6.56 7.53
C PHE A 10 -10.68 -7.80 6.68
N LEU A 11 -11.25 -8.87 7.25
CA LEU A 11 -11.61 -10.06 6.47
C LEU A 11 -12.55 -9.77 5.28
N PRO A 12 -13.52 -8.85 5.36
CA PRO A 12 -14.39 -8.55 4.22
C PRO A 12 -13.63 -8.01 2.99
N ILE A 13 -12.47 -7.41 3.19
CA ILE A 13 -11.62 -6.88 2.10
C ILE A 13 -10.36 -7.72 1.86
N LYS A 14 -10.26 -8.91 2.45
CA LYS A 14 -9.08 -9.76 2.37
C LYS A 14 -8.66 -10.04 0.93
N GLU A 15 -9.62 -10.27 0.04
CA GLU A 15 -9.34 -10.53 -1.38
C GLU A 15 -8.60 -9.38 -2.05
N LYS A 16 -8.95 -8.12 -1.75
CA LYS A 16 -8.25 -6.94 -2.26
C LYS A 16 -6.82 -6.83 -1.70
N ILE A 17 -6.64 -7.15 -0.41
CA ILE A 17 -5.33 -7.15 0.25
C ILE A 17 -4.40 -8.23 -0.35
N GLU A 18 -4.94 -9.42 -0.61
CA GLU A 18 -4.20 -10.51 -1.25
C GLU A 18 -3.91 -10.19 -2.72
N LEU A 19 -4.85 -9.58 -3.44
CA LEU A 19 -4.64 -9.12 -4.82
C LEU A 19 -3.49 -8.11 -4.89
N PHE A 20 -3.48 -7.10 -4.01
CA PHE A 20 -2.38 -6.14 -3.90
C PHE A 20 -1.03 -6.85 -3.63
N SER A 21 -1.02 -7.80 -2.69
CA SER A 21 0.20 -8.54 -2.36
C SER A 21 0.68 -9.40 -3.53
N LYS A 22 -0.24 -9.99 -4.29
CA LYS A 22 0.05 -10.75 -5.51
C LYS A 22 0.61 -9.85 -6.61
N SER A 23 0.01 -8.68 -6.82
CA SER A 23 0.50 -7.71 -7.81
C SER A 23 1.93 -7.24 -7.53
N ALA A 24 2.28 -7.02 -6.26
CA ALA A 24 3.66 -6.71 -5.88
C ALA A 24 4.60 -7.86 -6.24
N GLN A 25 4.21 -9.09 -5.92
CA GLN A 25 4.99 -10.29 -6.23
C GLN A 25 5.18 -10.50 -7.74
N GLU A 26 4.13 -10.34 -8.55
CA GLU A 26 4.17 -10.48 -10.01
C GLU A 26 5.12 -9.47 -10.66
N LEU A 27 5.28 -8.29 -10.06
CA LEU A 27 6.19 -7.24 -10.51
C LEU A 27 7.60 -7.34 -9.91
N SER A 28 7.87 -8.34 -9.07
CA SER A 28 9.11 -8.47 -8.31
C SER A 28 9.41 -7.24 -7.44
N LEU A 29 8.35 -6.61 -6.93
CA LEU A 29 8.41 -5.47 -6.03
C LEU A 29 8.06 -5.88 -4.61
N SER A 30 8.65 -5.20 -3.65
CA SER A 30 8.12 -5.15 -2.29
C SER A 30 6.78 -4.43 -2.26
N LYS A 31 6.00 -4.70 -1.21
CA LYS A 31 4.73 -3.99 -0.98
C LYS A 31 4.94 -2.49 -0.77
N LEU A 32 6.08 -2.09 -0.20
CA LEU A 32 6.43 -0.69 -0.01
C LEU A 32 6.68 0.00 -1.35
N GLU A 33 7.49 -0.61 -2.22
CA GLU A 33 7.77 -0.09 -3.58
C GLU A 33 6.50 0.05 -4.40
N LEU A 34 5.61 -0.95 -4.37
CA LEU A 34 4.36 -0.86 -5.11
C LEU A 34 3.44 0.24 -4.56
N ALA A 35 3.27 0.32 -3.23
CA ALA A 35 2.41 1.32 -2.62
C ALA A 35 2.93 2.75 -2.84
N LEU A 36 4.23 2.97 -2.62
CA LEU A 36 4.85 4.28 -2.78
C LEU A 36 4.91 4.69 -4.25
N GLY A 37 5.32 3.77 -5.13
CA GLY A 37 5.34 4.02 -6.58
C GLY A 37 3.94 4.32 -7.13
N TYR A 38 2.89 3.69 -6.60
CA TYR A 38 1.50 3.99 -6.99
C TYR A 38 1.15 5.45 -6.69
N VAL A 39 1.35 5.93 -5.46
CA VAL A 39 1.02 7.32 -5.12
C VAL A 39 1.93 8.32 -5.82
N MET A 40 3.21 7.99 -6.04
CA MET A 40 4.16 8.83 -6.79
C MET A 40 3.82 8.91 -8.28
N GLY A 41 3.11 7.92 -8.83
CA GLY A 41 2.68 7.90 -10.23
C GLY A 41 1.43 8.74 -10.50
N ILE A 42 0.77 9.27 -9.47
CA ILE A 42 -0.42 10.12 -9.60
C ILE A 42 0.03 11.57 -9.79
N ASN A 43 -0.26 12.14 -10.96
CA ASN A 43 0.21 13.48 -11.33
C ASN A 43 -0.38 14.59 -10.45
N GLU A 44 -1.57 14.35 -9.88
CA GLU A 44 -2.29 15.27 -9.01
C GLU A 44 -1.73 15.35 -7.59
N ILE A 45 -0.79 14.46 -7.22
CA ILE A 45 -0.16 14.45 -5.89
C ILE A 45 1.17 15.21 -5.93
N ASP A 46 1.21 16.41 -5.33
CA ASP A 46 2.42 17.24 -5.29
C ASP A 46 3.48 16.78 -4.28
N LYS A 47 3.03 16.22 -3.15
CA LYS A 47 3.87 15.84 -2.00
C LYS A 47 3.29 14.61 -1.30
N ILE A 48 4.20 13.76 -0.83
CA ILE A 48 3.88 12.58 -0.02
C ILE A 48 4.55 12.74 1.33
N VAL A 49 3.77 12.56 2.40
CA VAL A 49 4.27 12.58 3.77
C VAL A 49 4.31 11.15 4.28
N VAL A 50 5.47 10.75 4.81
CA VAL A 50 5.71 9.41 5.36
C VAL A 50 6.11 9.52 6.83
N GLY A 51 5.50 8.70 7.67
CA GLY A 51 5.89 8.55 9.08
C GLY A 51 6.75 7.29 9.25
N VAL A 52 7.87 7.42 9.96
CA VAL A 52 8.79 6.31 10.26
C VAL A 52 9.20 6.35 11.73
N ASN A 53 9.51 5.19 12.28
CA ASN A 53 9.99 5.06 13.67
C ASN A 53 11.48 4.77 13.75
N THR A 54 12.12 4.33 12.66
CA THR A 54 13.54 3.96 12.63
C THR A 54 14.25 4.47 11.38
N ILE A 55 15.58 4.50 11.44
CA ILE A 55 16.43 4.93 10.33
C ILE A 55 16.34 3.93 9.16
N GLU A 56 16.19 2.64 9.47
CA GLU A 56 16.07 1.57 8.48
C GLU A 56 14.80 1.76 7.64
N GLN A 57 13.67 2.06 8.28
CA GLN A 57 12.42 2.37 7.56
C GLN A 57 12.57 3.60 6.66
N LEU A 58 13.30 4.63 7.12
CA LEU A 58 13.58 5.80 6.29
C LEU A 58 14.40 5.42 5.05
N ARG A 59 15.42 4.57 5.21
CA ARG A 59 16.25 4.08 4.09
C ARG A 59 15.42 3.28 3.09
N GLU A 60 14.60 2.34 3.58
CA GLU A 60 13.70 1.54 2.74
C GLU A 60 12.75 2.43 1.91
N ILE A 61 12.22 3.49 2.51
CA ILE A 61 11.36 4.44 1.79
C ILE A 61 12.14 5.20 0.73
N ILE A 62 13.34 5.70 1.04
CA ILE A 62 14.18 6.40 0.07
C ILE A 62 14.49 5.50 -1.12
N GLU A 63 14.84 4.24 -0.88
CA GLU A 63 15.09 3.26 -1.95
C GLU A 63 13.82 3.00 -2.78
N ALA A 64 12.67 2.83 -2.12
CA ALA A 64 11.39 2.61 -2.78
C ALA A 64 10.96 3.76 -3.72
N THR A 65 11.41 5.01 -3.49
CA THR A 65 11.10 6.15 -4.37
C THR A 65 11.66 6.01 -5.79
N GLN A 66 12.64 5.12 -5.99
CA GLN A 66 13.27 4.92 -7.30
C GLN A 66 12.39 4.08 -8.24
N VAL A 67 11.38 3.39 -7.70
CA VAL A 67 10.47 2.52 -8.47
C VAL A 67 9.36 3.35 -9.10
N LYS A 68 9.15 3.17 -10.41
CA LYS A 68 8.05 3.78 -11.15
C LYS A 68 6.95 2.77 -11.40
N VAL A 69 5.74 3.13 -10.99
CA VAL A 69 4.54 2.32 -11.15
C VAL A 69 3.51 3.14 -11.93
N ASN A 70 2.80 2.51 -12.87
CA ASN A 70 1.66 3.14 -13.53
C ASN A 70 0.40 2.90 -12.70
N PRO A 71 -0.21 3.93 -12.07
CA PRO A 71 -1.35 3.75 -11.18
C PRO A 71 -2.58 3.15 -11.86
N MET A 72 -2.76 3.40 -13.16
CA MET A 72 -3.90 2.91 -13.94
C MET A 72 -3.98 1.37 -14.00
N LYS A 73 -2.90 0.65 -13.69
CA LYS A 73 -2.88 -0.82 -13.64
C LYS A 73 -3.43 -1.40 -12.33
N PHE A 74 -3.74 -0.56 -11.34
CA PHE A 74 -4.10 -0.99 -9.98
C PHE A 74 -5.43 -0.41 -9.52
N THR A 75 -6.30 0.02 -10.43
CA THR A 75 -7.65 0.47 -10.09
C THR A 75 -8.48 -0.65 -9.45
N ASP A 76 -8.21 -1.91 -9.81
CA ASP A 76 -8.96 -3.07 -9.32
C ASP A 76 -8.70 -3.39 -7.84
N VAL A 77 -7.66 -2.83 -7.22
CA VAL A 77 -7.40 -2.99 -5.78
C VAL A 77 -8.03 -1.89 -4.92
N SER A 78 -8.73 -0.93 -5.51
CA SER A 78 -9.35 0.18 -4.76
C SER A 78 -10.49 -0.30 -3.86
N ILE A 79 -10.68 0.46 -2.77
CA ILE A 79 -11.75 0.28 -1.78
C ILE A 79 -12.26 1.69 -1.42
N ASP A 80 -13.56 1.91 -1.58
CA ASP A 80 -14.19 3.21 -1.28
C ASP A 80 -14.94 3.24 0.06
N ASP A 81 -15.12 2.07 0.69
CA ASP A 81 -15.80 1.96 1.98
C ASP A 81 -14.97 2.61 3.10
N GLN A 82 -15.54 3.65 3.70
CA GLN A 82 -14.92 4.44 4.77
C GLN A 82 -14.54 3.62 6.00
N SER A 83 -15.22 2.49 6.23
CA SER A 83 -14.86 1.56 7.31
C SER A 83 -13.41 1.11 7.17
N TYR A 84 -12.88 0.99 5.95
CA TYR A 84 -11.51 0.53 5.72
C TYR A 84 -10.55 1.67 5.35
N THR A 85 -11.02 2.76 4.74
CA THR A 85 -10.17 3.89 4.33
C THR A 85 -9.98 4.95 5.41
N ASN A 86 -10.83 4.99 6.44
CA ASN A 86 -10.69 5.90 7.58
C ASN A 86 -10.20 5.15 8.83
N PRO A 87 -8.94 5.33 9.25
CA PRO A 87 -8.39 4.66 10.42
C PRO A 87 -9.14 4.92 11.73
N SER A 88 -9.87 6.03 11.87
CA SER A 88 -10.63 6.30 13.10
C SER A 88 -11.86 5.39 13.28
N LEU A 89 -12.26 4.66 12.24
CA LEU A 89 -13.39 3.72 12.26
C LEU A 89 -12.96 2.27 12.48
N TRP A 90 -11.65 1.99 12.46
CA TRP A 90 -11.11 0.64 12.58
C TRP A 90 -11.37 0.06 13.97
N LYS A 91 -11.84 -1.19 14.02
CA LYS A 91 -12.10 -1.94 15.26
C LYS A 91 -11.05 -3.03 15.43
N ILE A 92 -9.81 -2.60 15.67
CA ILE A 92 -8.60 -3.45 15.78
C ILE A 92 -7.92 -3.31 17.14
#